data_AF-A0A9E3G6N4-F1
#
_entry.id   AF-A0A9E3G6N4-F1
#
_cell.length_a   1.000
_cell.length_b   1.000
_cell.length_c   1.000
_cell.angle_alpha   90.00
_cell.angle_beta   90.00
_cell.angle_gamma   90.00
#
_symmetry.space_group_name_H-M   'P 1'
#
loop_
_entity.id
_entity.type
_entity.pdbx_description
1 polymer ?
#
loop_
_entity_poly.entity_id
_entity_poly.type
_entity_poly.pdbx_seq_one_letter_code
_entity_poly.pdbx_strand_id
1 'polypeptide(L)'
;MALESAGKRLGRAKSQGLGGMRPELEWFADLDDPSTRRAYRLDVRDFTVFGGVERPEEMRQVTRVYLIAWRKDLECRGLAPGSIRRKLAAVASLFDHLCEVNAVSHNPVCGVKRPKADNNEGKTPALGAGQARALPDAPPADTLKGKRAQAILATFLHHGLRCEALCGLQVRDLQSRPGVPHLGVLGKGSKVRYVPAQPLAPQWIHEYHASVRPASLPAGGHPDFPRGILN
;
A
#
# COMPACT_ATOMS: atom_id res chain seq x y z
N MET A 1 -9.01 40.60 -20.36
CA MET A 1 -10.12 40.04 -19.55
C MET A 1 -9.86 38.55 -19.35
N ALA A 2 -10.08 38.05 -18.13
CA ALA A 2 -9.95 36.65 -17.67
C ALA A 2 -8.64 36.26 -16.95
N LEU A 3 -8.37 36.90 -15.80
CA LEU A 3 -7.59 36.32 -14.70
C LEU A 3 -8.24 36.73 -13.36
N GLU A 4 -9.43 36.23 -13.07
CA GLU A 4 -10.08 36.49 -11.77
C GLU A 4 -11.20 35.50 -11.48
N SER A 5 -10.90 34.29 -11.01
CA SER A 5 -11.95 33.39 -10.46
C SER A 5 -11.47 32.25 -9.56
N ALA A 6 -10.24 32.25 -9.03
CA ALA A 6 -9.78 31.23 -8.06
C ALA A 6 -9.73 31.72 -6.60
N GLY A 7 -10.14 32.95 -6.31
CA GLY A 7 -9.92 33.62 -5.01
C GLY A 7 -11.14 33.75 -4.10
N LYS A 8 -12.15 32.87 -4.17
CA LYS A 8 -13.42 33.12 -3.44
C LYS A 8 -14.11 31.88 -2.89
N ARG A 9 -13.44 31.07 -2.06
CA ARG A 9 -14.11 29.97 -1.31
C ARG A 9 -13.61 29.69 0.12
N LEU A 10 -13.07 30.69 0.82
CA LEU A 10 -13.01 30.62 2.29
C LEU A 10 -13.82 31.78 2.86
N GLY A 11 -15.14 31.57 2.91
CA GLY A 11 -16.06 32.46 3.59
C GLY A 11 -15.71 32.50 5.08
N ARG A 12 -15.58 33.72 5.60
CA ARG A 12 -15.23 34.12 6.98
C ARG A 12 -16.09 33.46 8.08
N ALA A 13 -17.16 32.76 7.71
CA ALA A 13 -18.06 32.03 8.60
C ALA A 13 -17.71 30.53 8.80
N LYS A 14 -16.83 29.94 7.97
CA LYS A 14 -16.36 28.55 8.17
C LYS A 14 -15.06 28.43 8.97
N SER A 15 -14.33 29.52 9.19
CA SER A 15 -13.14 29.53 10.03
C SER A 15 -13.46 29.42 11.53
N GLN A 16 -14.67 29.78 11.96
CA GLN A 16 -15.08 29.66 13.37
C GLN A 16 -15.47 28.23 13.79
N GLY A 17 -15.66 27.30 12.84
CA GLY A 17 -15.89 25.86 13.12
C GLY A 17 -14.64 24.98 12.99
N LEU A 18 -13.53 25.53 12.49
CA LEU A 18 -12.26 24.80 12.33
C LEU A 18 -11.40 24.82 13.60
N GLY A 19 -11.55 25.85 14.45
CA GLY A 19 -10.82 25.95 15.73
C GLY A 19 -11.22 24.92 16.79
N GLY A 20 -12.19 24.05 16.50
CA GLY A 20 -12.60 22.92 17.33
C GLY A 20 -12.43 21.57 16.64
N MET A 21 -11.78 21.51 15.47
CA MET A 21 -11.46 20.22 14.87
C MET A 21 -10.39 19.55 15.74
N ARG A 22 -10.74 18.39 16.27
CA ARG A 22 -9.83 17.53 17.03
C ARG A 22 -8.55 17.34 16.20
N PRO A 23 -7.37 17.78 16.65
CA PRO A 23 -6.14 17.72 15.86
C PRO A 23 -5.82 16.30 15.36
N GLU A 24 -6.30 15.27 16.05
CA GLU A 24 -6.16 13.88 15.62
C GLU A 24 -6.93 13.59 14.33
N LEU A 25 -8.07 14.23 14.10
CA LEU A 25 -8.85 14.09 12.86
C LEU A 25 -8.16 14.79 11.68
N GLU A 26 -7.51 15.92 11.91
CA GLU A 26 -6.71 16.62 10.91
C GLU A 26 -5.52 15.74 10.49
N TRP A 27 -4.79 15.20 11.45
CA TRP A 27 -3.74 14.21 11.20
C TRP A 27 -4.22 13.02 10.37
N PHE A 28 -5.38 12.44 10.71
CA PHE A 28 -5.94 11.32 9.94
C PHE A 28 -6.30 11.70 8.50
N ALA A 29 -6.74 12.94 8.27
CA ALA A 29 -7.10 13.43 6.95
C ALA A 29 -5.88 13.66 6.06
N ASP A 30 -4.75 14.08 6.65
CA ASP A 30 -3.49 14.39 5.96
C ASP A 30 -2.73 13.14 5.48
N LEU A 31 -3.04 11.94 6.01
CA LEU A 31 -2.43 10.69 5.55
C LEU A 31 -2.91 10.31 4.14
N ASP A 32 -2.09 10.56 3.12
CA ASP A 32 -2.38 10.30 1.70
C ASP A 32 -2.69 8.83 1.37
N ASP A 33 -1.99 7.88 2.00
CA ASP A 33 -2.06 6.46 1.65
C ASP A 33 -3.19 5.75 2.43
N PRO A 34 -4.25 5.22 1.77
CA PRO A 34 -5.40 4.64 2.46
C PRO A 34 -5.04 3.43 3.34
N SER A 35 -4.05 2.65 2.92
CA SER A 35 -3.59 1.46 3.66
C SER A 35 -2.88 1.87 4.94
N THR A 36 -2.03 2.90 4.85
CA THR A 36 -1.32 3.50 5.98
C THR A 36 -2.32 4.14 6.95
N ARG A 37 -3.29 4.91 6.44
CA ARG A 37 -4.37 5.51 7.25
C ARG A 37 -5.16 4.46 8.02
N ARG A 38 -5.54 3.36 7.36
CA ARG A 38 -6.26 2.24 8.02
C ARG A 38 -5.40 1.59 9.11
N ALA A 39 -4.14 1.29 8.82
CA ALA A 39 -3.23 0.65 9.77
C ALA A 39 -2.96 1.54 10.99
N TYR A 40 -2.66 2.81 10.76
CA TYR A 40 -2.37 3.79 11.82
C TYR A 40 -3.60 4.03 12.70
N ARG A 41 -4.80 4.08 12.11
CA ARG A 41 -6.04 4.19 12.89
C ARG A 41 -6.23 3.04 13.87
N LEU A 42 -5.95 1.81 13.42
CA LEU A 42 -6.05 0.63 14.28
C LEU A 42 -4.96 0.63 15.36
N ASP A 43 -3.76 1.08 15.03
CA ASP A 43 -2.65 1.14 15.98
C ASP A 43 -2.84 2.21 17.06
N VAL A 44 -3.29 3.41 16.68
CA VAL A 44 -3.61 4.49 17.62
C VAL A 44 -4.77 4.07 18.53
N ARG A 45 -5.81 3.41 17.99
CA ARG A 45 -6.91 2.88 18.80
C ARG A 45 -6.43 1.84 19.82
N ASP A 46 -5.55 0.93 19.41
CA ASP A 46 -4.96 -0.09 20.30
C ASP A 46 -4.13 0.57 21.42
N PHE A 47 -3.44 1.68 21.13
CA PHE A 47 -2.74 2.49 22.13
C PHE A 47 -3.71 3.20 23.08
N THR A 48 -4.75 3.87 22.58
CA THR A 48 -5.70 4.61 23.44
C THR A 48 -6.45 3.68 24.38
N VAL A 49 -6.85 2.50 23.89
CA VAL A 49 -7.50 1.48 24.72
C VAL A 49 -6.55 0.98 25.81
N PHE A 50 -5.27 0.74 25.48
CA PHE A 50 -4.28 0.34 26.49
C PHE A 50 -4.04 1.43 27.55
N GLY A 51 -3.92 2.68 27.11
CA GLY A 51 -3.63 3.83 27.98
C GLY A 51 -4.82 4.33 28.78
N GLY A 52 -6.03 3.80 28.55
CA GLY A 52 -7.27 4.32 29.14
C GLY A 52 -7.59 5.74 28.67
N VAL A 53 -7.14 6.12 27.47
CA VAL A 53 -7.35 7.45 26.90
C VAL A 53 -8.73 7.46 26.24
N GLU A 54 -9.69 8.09 26.90
CA GLU A 54 -11.06 8.24 26.40
C GLU A 54 -11.23 9.58 25.66
N ARG A 55 -10.46 10.58 26.07
CA ARG A 55 -10.56 11.95 25.55
C ARG A 55 -9.27 12.41 24.87
N PRO A 56 -9.35 13.15 23.75
CA PRO A 56 -8.17 13.70 23.07
C PRO A 56 -7.25 14.50 24.00
N GLU A 57 -7.81 15.25 24.95
CA GLU A 57 -7.06 16.10 25.87
C GLU A 57 -6.15 15.31 26.81
N GLU A 58 -6.50 14.05 27.10
CA GLU A 58 -5.72 13.13 27.94
C GLU A 58 -4.42 12.70 27.23
N MET A 59 -4.33 12.84 25.90
CA MET A 59 -3.07 12.62 25.16
C MET A 59 -1.94 13.52 25.66
N ARG A 60 -2.26 14.71 26.22
CA ARG A 60 -1.28 15.63 26.80
C ARG A 60 -0.63 15.08 28.07
N GLN A 61 -1.27 14.11 28.73
CA GLN A 61 -0.79 13.49 29.96
C GLN A 61 0.02 12.22 29.67
N VAL A 62 0.06 11.76 28.40
CA VAL A 62 0.84 10.60 28.00
C VAL A 62 2.31 10.88 28.20
N THR A 63 2.91 10.17 29.15
CA THR A 63 4.35 10.20 29.38
C THR A 63 5.05 9.05 28.66
N ARG A 64 6.37 9.15 28.55
CA ARG A 64 7.24 8.07 28.03
C ARG A 64 7.01 6.73 28.75
N VAL A 65 6.62 6.75 30.04
CA VAL A 65 6.39 5.52 30.83
C VAL A 65 5.21 4.73 30.26
N TYR A 66 4.12 5.39 29.86
CA TYR A 66 2.96 4.73 29.24
C TYR A 66 3.36 4.02 27.94
N LEU A 67 4.20 4.63 27.12
CA LEU A 67 4.65 4.04 25.87
C LEU A 67 5.59 2.84 26.09
N ILE A 68 6.42 2.88 27.13
CA ILE A 68 7.26 1.73 27.52
C ILE A 68 6.38 0.58 28.01
N ALA A 69 5.36 0.89 28.83
CA ALA A 69 4.39 -0.10 29.30
C ALA A 69 3.61 -0.73 28.14
N TRP A 70 3.13 0.09 27.20
CA TRP A 70 2.45 -0.39 26.00
C TRP A 70 3.36 -1.25 25.13
N ARG A 71 4.62 -0.84 24.91
CA ARG A 71 5.58 -1.66 24.17
C ARG A 71 5.75 -3.05 24.83
N LYS A 72 5.88 -3.10 26.15
CA LYS A 72 5.98 -4.37 26.89
C LYS A 72 4.70 -5.20 26.78
N ASP A 73 3.53 -4.59 26.83
CA ASP A 73 2.25 -5.28 26.57
C ASP A 73 2.24 -5.92 25.17
N LEU A 74 2.66 -5.17 24.14
CA LEU A 74 2.75 -5.70 22.78
C LEU A 74 3.75 -6.87 22.66
N GLU A 75 4.86 -6.81 23.40
CA GLU A 75 5.82 -7.92 23.52
C GLU A 75 5.18 -9.14 24.22
N CYS A 76 4.45 -8.94 25.33
CA CYS A 76 3.73 -10.00 26.05
C CYS A 76 2.62 -10.65 25.20
N ARG A 77 1.97 -9.86 24.34
CA ARG A 77 0.98 -10.33 23.36
C ARG A 77 1.60 -11.12 22.20
N GLY A 78 2.93 -11.27 22.16
CA GLY A 78 3.63 -12.07 21.17
C GLY A 78 3.69 -11.43 19.78
N LEU A 79 3.55 -10.11 19.67
CA LEU A 79 3.62 -9.44 18.36
C LEU A 79 5.04 -9.50 17.79
N ALA A 80 5.14 -9.68 16.48
CA ALA A 80 6.42 -9.60 15.77
C ALA A 80 7.08 -8.23 15.96
N PRO A 81 8.43 -8.16 16.06
CA PRO A 81 9.16 -6.89 16.24
C PRO A 81 8.80 -5.81 15.21
N GLY A 82 8.59 -6.19 13.95
CA GLY A 82 8.15 -5.27 12.88
C GLY A 82 6.77 -4.65 13.15
N SER A 83 5.83 -5.43 13.69
CA SER A 83 4.49 -4.95 14.06
C SER A 83 4.56 -3.96 15.22
N ILE A 84 5.38 -4.24 16.24
CA ILE A 84 5.59 -3.33 17.37
C ILE A 84 6.22 -2.01 16.90
N ARG A 85 7.20 -2.07 15.99
CA ARG A 85 7.82 -0.88 15.40
C ARG A 85 6.84 -0.03 14.60
N ARG A 86 5.98 -0.66 13.79
CA ARG A 86 4.92 0.05 13.04
C ARG A 86 3.93 0.73 13.99
N LYS A 87 3.48 0.02 15.03
CA LYS A 87 2.60 0.56 16.07
C LYS A 87 3.19 1.79 16.77
N LEU A 88 4.46 1.70 17.18
CA LEU A 88 5.18 2.84 17.76
C LEU A 88 5.37 3.99 16.75
N ALA A 89 5.53 3.70 15.46
CA ALA A 89 5.65 4.72 14.42
C ALA A 89 4.32 5.45 14.17
N ALA A 90 3.18 4.75 14.23
CA ALA A 90 1.86 5.36 14.12
C ALA A 90 1.61 6.36 15.27
N VAL A 91 1.91 5.94 16.51
CA VAL A 91 1.77 6.82 17.68
C VAL A 91 2.79 7.96 17.64
N ALA A 92 4.03 7.71 17.21
CA ALA A 92 5.03 8.78 17.04
C ALA A 92 4.54 9.85 16.06
N SER A 93 4.02 9.45 14.90
CA SER A 93 3.51 10.36 13.88
C SER A 93 2.32 11.19 14.37
N LEU A 94 1.45 10.60 15.19
CA LEU A 94 0.37 11.34 15.85
C LEU A 94 0.94 12.42 16.79
N PHE A 95 1.89 12.06 17.66
CA PHE A 95 2.51 13.00 18.58
C PHE A 95 3.35 14.08 17.87
N ASP A 96 3.98 13.76 16.74
CA ASP A 96 4.66 14.76 15.91
C ASP A 96 3.67 15.83 15.43
N HIS A 97 2.51 15.41 14.90
CA HIS A 97 1.45 16.34 14.50
C HIS A 97 0.90 17.14 15.69
N LEU A 98 0.68 16.49 16.84
CA LEU A 98 0.24 17.18 18.07
C LEU A 98 1.28 18.23 18.55
N CYS A 99 2.57 18.00 18.29
CA CYS A 99 3.60 19.00 18.55
C CYS A 99 3.56 20.14 17.54
N GLU A 100 3.37 19.87 16.25
CA GLU A 100 3.27 20.88 15.19
C GLU A 100 2.12 21.88 15.45
N VAL A 101 0.98 21.39 15.94
CA VAL A 101 -0.18 22.22 16.32
C VAL A 101 -0.08 22.78 17.75
N ASN A 102 1.05 22.62 18.43
CA ASN A 102 1.31 23.06 19.81
C ASN A 102 0.34 22.48 20.87
N ALA A 103 -0.25 21.31 20.62
CA ALA A 103 -1.08 20.59 21.60
C ALA A 103 -0.22 19.87 22.65
N VAL A 104 0.97 19.40 22.30
CA VAL A 104 1.93 18.75 23.21
C VAL A 104 3.31 19.39 23.03
N SER A 105 4.06 19.58 24.13
CA SER A 105 5.35 20.28 24.08
C SER A 105 6.49 19.47 23.44
N HIS A 106 6.41 18.15 23.50
CA HIS A 106 7.42 17.25 22.94
C HIS A 106 6.82 15.88 22.64
N ASN A 107 7.40 15.17 21.67
CA ASN A 107 6.97 13.80 21.36
C ASN A 107 7.51 12.81 22.41
N PRO A 108 6.65 12.18 23.24
CA PRO A 108 7.08 11.24 24.27
C PRO A 108 7.63 9.92 23.71
N VAL A 109 7.43 9.65 22.41
CA VAL A 109 7.88 8.43 21.72
C VAL A 109 9.36 8.49 21.36
N CYS A 110 9.96 9.67 21.21
CA CYS A 110 11.35 9.84 20.77
C CYS A 110 12.38 9.08 21.65
N GLY A 111 12.10 8.91 22.94
CA GLY A 111 12.97 8.17 23.87
C GLY A 111 12.67 6.67 24.00
N VAL A 112 11.66 6.13 23.32
CA VAL A 112 11.23 4.74 23.50
C VAL A 112 12.10 3.81 22.66
N LYS A 113 12.85 2.92 23.32
CA LYS A 113 13.64 1.89 22.64
C LYS A 113 12.72 1.01 21.81
N ARG A 114 12.94 0.97 20.49
CA ARG A 114 12.21 0.08 19.57
C ARG A 114 12.84 -1.31 19.59
N PRO A 115 12.05 -2.40 19.45
CA PRO A 115 12.61 -3.75 19.31
C PRO A 115 13.63 -3.80 18.17
N LYS A 116 14.67 -4.62 18.33
CA LYS A 116 15.60 -4.91 17.24
C LYS A 116 14.80 -5.49 16.10
N ALA A 117 14.89 -4.87 14.93
CA ALA A 117 14.37 -5.48 13.73
C ALA A 117 15.43 -6.46 13.26
N ASP A 118 15.11 -7.76 13.23
CA ASP A 118 15.85 -8.69 12.38
C ASP A 118 15.58 -8.29 10.94
N ASN A 119 16.39 -7.35 10.47
CA ASN A 119 16.21 -6.68 9.19
C ASN A 119 16.88 -7.41 8.03
N ASN A 120 17.50 -8.59 8.26
CA ASN A 120 18.41 -9.14 7.25
C ASN A 120 17.91 -10.36 6.48
N GLU A 121 16.84 -11.04 6.90
CA GLU A 121 16.30 -12.14 6.12
C GLU A 121 14.81 -12.25 6.35
N GLY A 122 14.03 -12.14 5.28
CA GLY A 122 12.66 -12.60 5.32
C GLY A 122 12.68 -14.07 5.74
N LYS A 123 11.85 -14.46 6.70
CA LYS A 123 11.69 -15.88 7.08
C LYS A 123 11.28 -16.77 5.90
N THR A 124 10.86 -16.16 4.80
CA THR A 124 10.51 -16.81 3.54
C THR A 124 11.79 -17.27 2.84
N PRO A 125 12.01 -18.59 2.68
CA PRO A 125 13.13 -19.09 1.90
C PRO A 125 13.10 -18.54 0.47
N ALA A 126 14.25 -18.14 -0.04
CA ALA A 126 14.36 -17.71 -1.43
C ALA A 126 14.17 -18.91 -2.38
N LEU A 127 13.55 -18.67 -3.54
CA LEU A 127 13.46 -19.68 -4.59
C LEU A 127 14.84 -19.94 -5.19
N GLY A 128 15.25 -21.21 -5.26
CA GLY A 128 16.42 -21.60 -6.04
C GLY A 128 16.19 -21.38 -7.55
N ALA A 129 17.27 -21.25 -8.32
CA ALA A 129 17.18 -20.98 -9.76
C ALA A 129 16.35 -22.04 -10.52
N GLY A 130 16.44 -23.32 -10.14
CA GLY A 130 15.64 -24.40 -10.72
C GLY A 130 14.15 -24.28 -10.38
N GLN A 131 13.83 -23.96 -9.12
CA GLN A 131 12.45 -23.76 -8.68
C GLN A 131 11.82 -22.55 -9.38
N ALA A 132 12.58 -21.45 -9.51
CA ALA A 132 12.16 -20.27 -10.25
C ALA A 132 11.81 -20.62 -11.71
N ARG A 133 12.68 -21.36 -12.41
CA ARG A 133 12.43 -21.75 -13.81
C ARG A 133 11.20 -22.66 -13.98
N ALA A 134 10.97 -23.57 -13.04
CA ALA A 134 9.83 -24.49 -13.11
C ALA A 134 8.50 -23.86 -12.65
N LEU A 135 8.54 -22.73 -11.95
CA LEU A 135 7.36 -22.13 -11.32
C LEU A 135 6.26 -21.73 -12.33
N PRO A 136 6.57 -21.08 -13.47
CA PRO A 136 5.55 -20.74 -14.47
C PRO A 136 4.88 -21.96 -15.10
N ASP A 137 5.56 -23.11 -15.14
CA ASP A 137 5.07 -24.33 -15.81
C ASP A 137 4.29 -25.26 -14.86
N ALA A 138 4.29 -24.99 -13.55
CA ALA A 138 3.63 -25.83 -12.55
C ALA A 138 2.08 -25.92 -12.67
N PRO A 139 1.34 -24.86 -13.09
CA PRO A 139 -0.10 -24.95 -13.26
C PRO A 139 -0.54 -25.78 -14.49
N PRO A 140 -1.73 -26.42 -14.47
CA PRO A 140 -2.23 -27.22 -15.59
C PRO A 140 -2.51 -26.39 -16.87
N ALA A 141 -1.75 -26.62 -17.94
CA ALA A 141 -1.84 -25.84 -19.19
C ALA A 141 -3.13 -26.11 -20.00
N ASP A 142 -3.87 -27.16 -19.68
CA ASP A 142 -5.13 -27.57 -20.34
C ASP A 142 -6.35 -26.79 -19.83
N THR A 143 -6.24 -26.13 -18.68
CA THR A 143 -7.34 -25.36 -18.09
C THR A 143 -7.15 -23.85 -18.27
N LEU A 144 -8.26 -23.13 -18.48
CA LEU A 144 -8.24 -21.66 -18.52
C LEU A 144 -7.62 -21.04 -17.25
N LYS A 145 -7.95 -21.62 -16.10
CA LYS A 145 -7.42 -21.20 -14.79
C LYS A 145 -5.91 -21.44 -14.68
N GLY A 146 -5.42 -22.56 -15.21
CA GLY A 146 -4.00 -22.87 -15.21
C GLY A 146 -3.23 -21.94 -16.15
N LYS A 147 -3.68 -21.74 -17.39
CA LYS A 147 -3.10 -20.73 -18.31
C LYS A 147 -3.03 -19.33 -17.70
N ARG A 148 -4.07 -18.93 -16.97
CA ARG A 148 -4.08 -17.68 -16.18
C ARG A 148 -2.98 -17.66 -15.11
N ALA A 149 -2.86 -18.75 -14.35
CA ALA A 149 -1.84 -18.89 -13.32
C ALA A 149 -0.42 -18.87 -13.89
N GLN A 150 -0.18 -19.50 -15.05
CA GLN A 150 1.12 -19.47 -15.74
C GLN A 150 1.50 -18.02 -16.11
N ALA A 151 0.56 -17.26 -16.69
CA ALA A 151 0.76 -15.84 -17.01
C ALA A 151 1.04 -14.98 -15.77
N ILE A 152 0.30 -15.20 -14.67
CA ILE A 152 0.51 -14.53 -13.39
C ILE A 152 1.92 -14.80 -12.85
N LEU A 153 2.33 -16.08 -12.80
CA LEU A 153 3.59 -16.51 -12.22
C LEU A 153 4.79 -16.03 -13.05
N ALA A 154 4.72 -16.14 -14.39
CA ALA A 154 5.74 -15.62 -15.29
C ALA A 154 5.92 -14.10 -15.09
N THR A 155 4.80 -13.36 -15.01
CA THR A 155 4.86 -11.90 -14.82
C THR A 155 5.48 -11.54 -13.45
N PHE A 156 5.06 -12.22 -12.38
CA PHE A 156 5.63 -12.04 -11.03
C PHE A 156 7.14 -12.29 -11.01
N LEU A 157 7.55 -13.46 -11.52
CA LEU A 157 8.93 -13.93 -11.41
C LEU A 157 9.91 -13.03 -12.16
N HIS A 158 9.55 -12.61 -13.37
CA HIS A 158 10.47 -11.85 -14.23
C HIS A 158 10.54 -10.35 -13.91
N HIS A 159 9.51 -9.79 -13.25
CA HIS A 159 9.40 -8.34 -13.06
C HIS A 159 9.37 -7.91 -11.59
N GLY A 160 9.29 -8.86 -10.63
CA GLY A 160 9.32 -8.56 -9.20
C GLY A 160 8.23 -7.58 -8.76
N LEU A 161 7.04 -7.67 -9.37
CA LEU A 161 5.94 -6.76 -9.07
C LEU A 161 5.37 -7.04 -7.68
N ARG A 162 4.83 -5.99 -7.05
CA ARG A 162 3.99 -6.17 -5.86
C ARG A 162 2.65 -6.77 -6.29
N CYS A 163 2.06 -7.59 -5.43
CA CYS A 163 0.77 -8.24 -5.71
C CYS A 163 -0.31 -7.24 -6.15
N GLU A 164 -0.46 -6.13 -5.43
CA GLU A 164 -1.42 -5.07 -5.80
C GLU A 164 -1.17 -4.49 -7.19
N ALA A 165 0.10 -4.28 -7.56
CA ALA A 165 0.46 -3.75 -8.87
C ALA A 165 0.17 -4.75 -10.00
N LEU A 166 0.36 -6.05 -9.75
CA LEU A 166 -0.01 -7.09 -10.71
C LEU A 166 -1.53 -7.22 -10.85
N CYS A 167 -2.28 -7.20 -9.74
CA CYS A 167 -3.74 -7.29 -9.78
C CYS A 167 -4.38 -6.09 -10.51
N GLY A 168 -3.73 -4.93 -10.50
CA GLY A 168 -4.17 -3.73 -11.23
C GLY A 168 -3.78 -3.70 -12.71
N LEU A 169 -3.01 -4.67 -13.21
CA LEU A 169 -2.43 -4.65 -14.54
C LEU A 169 -3.49 -4.91 -15.64
N GLN A 170 -3.49 -4.09 -16.68
CA GLN A 170 -4.44 -4.12 -17.78
C GLN A 170 -3.77 -4.36 -19.13
N VAL A 171 -4.51 -4.89 -20.12
CA VAL A 171 -3.91 -5.34 -21.41
C VAL A 171 -3.21 -4.18 -22.11
N ARG A 172 -3.76 -2.97 -21.96
CA ARG A 172 -3.19 -1.71 -22.45
C ARG A 172 -1.85 -1.31 -21.84
N ASP A 173 -1.50 -1.87 -20.68
CA ASP A 173 -0.26 -1.57 -19.97
C ASP A 173 0.91 -2.38 -20.55
N LEU A 174 0.64 -3.43 -21.32
CA LEU A 174 1.64 -4.10 -22.15
C LEU A 174 1.75 -3.35 -23.49
N GLN A 175 2.83 -2.60 -23.66
CA GLN A 175 3.05 -1.75 -24.83
C GLN A 175 4.35 -2.14 -25.51
N SER A 176 4.36 -2.14 -26.85
CA SER A 176 5.62 -2.26 -27.58
C SER A 176 6.24 -0.87 -27.76
N ARG A 177 7.51 -0.71 -27.38
CA ARG A 177 8.30 0.52 -27.57
C ARG A 177 9.65 0.14 -28.17
N PRO A 178 10.18 0.96 -29.07
CA PRO A 178 10.91 0.54 -30.30
C PRO A 178 11.06 -1.00 -30.51
N GLY A 179 9.95 -1.72 -30.68
CA GLY A 179 9.96 -3.17 -30.94
C GLY A 179 10.21 -4.07 -29.72
N VAL A 180 10.50 -3.51 -28.54
CA VAL A 180 10.65 -4.25 -27.28
C VAL A 180 9.37 -4.11 -26.45
N PRO A 181 8.77 -5.22 -25.98
CA PRO A 181 7.61 -5.15 -25.11
C PRO A 181 8.00 -4.53 -23.77
N HIS A 182 7.15 -3.64 -23.26
CA HIS A 182 7.30 -2.95 -21.98
C HIS A 182 6.01 -3.08 -21.18
N LEU A 183 6.16 -3.19 -19.87
CA LEU A 183 5.06 -3.25 -18.93
C LEU A 183 4.97 -1.95 -18.11
N GLY A 184 3.83 -1.27 -18.22
CA GLY A 184 3.46 -0.13 -17.37
C GLY A 184 3.00 -0.60 -16.01
N VAL A 185 3.78 -0.31 -14.96
CA VAL A 185 3.48 -0.75 -13.59
C VAL A 185 3.16 0.47 -12.74
N LEU A 186 2.03 0.43 -12.04
CA LEU A 186 1.68 1.44 -11.05
C LEU A 186 2.51 1.24 -9.77
N GLY A 187 3.27 2.27 -9.39
CA GLY A 187 4.07 2.33 -8.18
C GLY A 187 3.37 3.11 -7.05
N LYS A 188 4.05 3.20 -5.89
CA LYS A 188 3.58 3.99 -4.75
C LYS A 188 3.39 5.46 -5.15
N GLY A 189 2.29 6.07 -4.71
CA GLY A 189 1.94 7.45 -5.05
C GLY A 189 1.41 7.61 -6.48
N SER A 190 0.79 6.56 -7.04
CA SER A 190 0.18 6.56 -8.38
C SER A 190 1.15 6.88 -9.54
N LYS A 191 2.46 6.70 -9.33
CA LYS A 191 3.48 6.93 -10.36
C LYS A 191 3.63 5.69 -11.23
N VAL A 192 3.52 5.84 -12.55
CA VAL A 192 3.71 4.73 -13.49
C VAL A 192 5.19 4.63 -13.87
N ARG A 193 5.73 3.40 -13.82
CA ARG A 193 7.07 3.07 -14.33
C ARG A 193 6.94 2.08 -15.48
N TYR A 194 7.80 2.20 -16.49
CA TYR A 194 7.87 1.24 -17.60
C TYR A 194 9.06 0.32 -17.40
N VAL A 195 8.80 -0.99 -17.36
CA VAL A 195 9.84 -2.02 -17.22
C VAL A 195 9.88 -2.82 -18.51
N PRO A 196 11.06 -3.06 -19.12
CA PRO A 196 11.17 -3.97 -20.25
C PRO A 196 10.61 -5.34 -19.89
N ALA A 197 9.71 -5.86 -20.73
CA ALA A 197 9.05 -7.13 -20.50
C ALA A 197 9.95 -8.27 -20.97
N GLN A 198 10.25 -9.21 -20.08
CA GLN A 198 10.94 -10.45 -20.47
C GLN A 198 10.04 -11.26 -21.42
N PRO A 199 10.54 -11.78 -22.56
CA PRO A 199 9.70 -12.36 -23.62
C PRO A 199 8.70 -13.42 -23.17
N LEU A 200 9.06 -14.20 -22.13
CA LEU A 200 8.21 -15.25 -21.60
C LEU A 200 6.89 -14.72 -21.02
N ALA A 201 6.90 -13.56 -20.35
CA ALA A 201 5.67 -13.03 -19.74
C ALA A 201 4.62 -12.57 -20.77
N PRO A 202 4.96 -11.76 -21.80
CA PRO A 202 4.05 -11.46 -22.91
C PRO A 202 3.52 -12.72 -23.60
N GLN A 203 4.37 -13.74 -23.82
CA GLN A 203 3.94 -15.00 -24.45
C GLN A 203 2.79 -15.67 -23.68
N TRP A 204 2.95 -15.89 -22.38
CA TRP A 204 1.90 -16.49 -21.54
C TRP A 204 0.65 -15.61 -21.44
N ILE A 205 0.81 -14.29 -21.38
CA ILE A 205 -0.31 -13.34 -21.38
C ILE A 205 -1.11 -13.46 -22.69
N HIS A 206 -0.43 -13.51 -23.83
CA HIS A 206 -1.08 -13.67 -25.14
C HIS A 206 -1.78 -15.02 -25.26
N GLU A 207 -1.17 -16.11 -24.80
CA GLU A 207 -1.77 -17.45 -24.83
C GLU A 207 -3.03 -17.55 -23.96
N TYR A 208 -2.99 -17.00 -22.75
CA TYR A 208 -4.18 -16.89 -21.90
C TYR A 208 -5.29 -16.11 -22.60
N HIS A 209 -4.97 -14.94 -23.16
CA HIS A 209 -5.96 -14.08 -23.79
C HIS A 209 -6.56 -14.70 -25.07
N ALA A 210 -5.76 -15.43 -25.86
CA ALA A 210 -6.25 -16.19 -27.01
C ALA A 210 -7.19 -17.34 -26.60
N SER A 211 -6.98 -17.91 -25.41
CA SER A 211 -7.85 -18.96 -24.86
C SER A 211 -9.17 -18.42 -24.30
N VAL A 212 -9.21 -17.14 -23.91
CA VAL A 212 -10.42 -16.44 -23.43
C VAL A 212 -11.23 -15.83 -24.59
N ARG A 213 -10.57 -15.34 -25.64
CA ARG A 213 -11.21 -14.83 -26.86
C ARG A 213 -10.95 -15.76 -28.04
N PRO A 214 -11.87 -16.69 -28.37
CA PRO A 214 -11.84 -17.35 -29.67
C PRO A 214 -11.97 -16.30 -30.78
N ALA A 215 -11.31 -16.54 -31.92
CA ALA A 215 -11.05 -15.61 -33.02
C ALA A 215 -12.28 -15.02 -33.78
N SER A 216 -13.49 -15.03 -33.22
CA SER A 216 -14.72 -14.68 -33.93
C SER A 216 -15.34 -13.32 -33.57
N LEU A 217 -14.60 -12.37 -32.97
CA LEU A 217 -15.08 -10.98 -32.90
C LEU A 217 -14.39 -10.11 -33.96
N PRO A 218 -15.15 -9.48 -34.88
CA PRO A 218 -14.58 -8.59 -35.88
C PRO A 218 -13.91 -7.38 -35.21
N ALA A 219 -12.82 -6.92 -35.83
CA ALA A 219 -12.07 -5.73 -35.44
C ALA A 219 -12.92 -4.46 -35.64
N GLY A 220 -13.84 -4.20 -34.71
CA GLY A 220 -14.80 -3.11 -34.86
C GLY A 220 -15.93 -3.14 -33.86
N GLY A 221 -15.60 -3.23 -32.57
CA GLY A 221 -16.58 -3.08 -31.51
C GLY A 221 -15.85 -2.99 -30.19
N HIS A 222 -15.89 -1.83 -29.55
CA HIS A 222 -15.36 -1.63 -28.20
C HIS A 222 -16.33 -2.29 -27.22
N PRO A 223 -15.98 -3.39 -26.54
CA PRO A 223 -16.88 -3.98 -25.58
C PRO A 223 -16.31 -3.80 -24.17
N ASP A 224 -17.08 -3.13 -23.33
CA ASP A 224 -16.81 -2.94 -21.90
C ASP A 224 -16.85 -4.32 -21.22
N PHE A 225 -15.69 -4.90 -20.92
CA PHE A 225 -15.49 -6.20 -20.28
C PHE A 225 -14.31 -6.11 -19.30
N PRO A 226 -14.25 -6.96 -18.25
CA PRO A 226 -13.67 -6.60 -16.96
C PRO A 226 -12.19 -6.19 -17.07
N ARG A 227 -11.88 -5.08 -16.41
CA ARG A 227 -10.75 -4.17 -16.66
C ARG A 227 -9.38 -4.71 -16.20
N GLY A 228 -9.07 -6.00 -16.31
CA GLY A 228 -7.77 -6.56 -15.89
C GLY A 228 -7.27 -7.66 -16.81
N ILE A 229 -5.95 -7.75 -17.06
CA ILE A 229 -5.33 -8.83 -17.89
C ILE A 229 -5.63 -10.22 -17.32
N LEU A 230 -5.86 -10.29 -16.01
CA LEU A 230 -5.82 -11.51 -15.22
C LEU A 230 -7.11 -11.74 -14.41
N ASN A 231 -8.19 -11.01 -14.73
CA ASN A 231 -9.51 -11.22 -14.14
C ASN A 231 -10.38 -12.06 -15.06
#